data_AF-A0A7K6SGS5-F1
#
_entry.id   AF-A0A7K6SGS5-F1
#
_cell.length_a   1.000
_cell.length_b   1.000
_cell.length_c   1.000
_cell.angle_alpha   90.00
_cell.angle_beta   90.00
_cell.angle_gamma   90.00
#
_symmetry.space_group_name_H-M   'P 1'
#
loop_
_entity.id
_entity.type
_entity.pdbx_description
1 polymer ?
#
loop_
_entity_poly.entity_id
_entity_poly.type
_entity_poly.pdbx_seq_one_letter_code
_entity_poly.pdbx_strand_id
1 'polypeptide(L)'
;VMVGTGDAAESVIDPDMVALFNDFLGEGPTIASTESHVVAQPYHYVVRDTEQKGLCLHDGHLVATSLQGANAAQEEPISVVPNPHLERRRCPLIVGIRGGSQALSCGTGPEPQLKLE
;
A
#
# COMPACT_ATOMS: atom_id res chain seq x y z
N VAL A 1 -29.32 -19.22 21.11
CA VAL A 1 -28.24 -19.24 20.10
C VAL A 1 -28.93 -19.24 18.74
N MET A 2 -28.93 -18.10 18.06
CA MET A 2 -29.27 -18.04 16.64
C MET A 2 -28.04 -17.43 15.97
N VAL A 3 -27.26 -18.30 15.34
CA VAL A 3 -26.13 -17.92 14.52
C VAL A 3 -26.73 -17.29 13.27
N GLY A 4 -26.65 -15.96 13.17
CA GLY A 4 -26.83 -15.29 11.90
C GLY A 4 -25.64 -15.66 11.02
N THR A 5 -25.87 -16.55 10.06
CA THR A 5 -24.98 -16.74 8.91
C THR A 5 -25.00 -15.45 8.10
N GLY A 6 -24.11 -14.53 8.47
CA GLY A 6 -23.74 -13.39 7.65
C GLY A 6 -23.11 -13.91 6.39
N ASP A 7 -23.81 -13.70 5.28
CA ASP A 7 -23.38 -13.88 3.92
C ASP A 7 -21.95 -13.35 3.76
N ALA A 8 -20.99 -14.25 3.60
CA ALA A 8 -19.62 -13.89 3.32
C ALA A 8 -19.60 -13.43 1.86
N ALA A 9 -19.89 -12.14 1.64
CA ALA A 9 -19.80 -11.51 0.35
C ALA A 9 -18.46 -11.93 -0.29
N GLU A 10 -18.53 -12.67 -1.39
CA GLU A 10 -17.37 -13.01 -2.21
C GLU A 10 -16.72 -11.68 -2.62
N SER A 11 -15.66 -11.29 -1.93
CA SER A 11 -14.90 -10.10 -2.27
C SER A 11 -14.20 -10.39 -3.59
N VAL A 12 -14.67 -9.77 -4.67
CA VAL A 12 -13.97 -9.78 -5.95
C VAL A 12 -12.62 -9.09 -5.74
N ILE A 13 -11.55 -9.86 -5.86
CA ILE A 13 -10.18 -9.33 -5.76
C ILE A 13 -9.78 -8.83 -7.15
N ASP A 14 -9.29 -7.59 -7.19
CA ASP A 14 -8.81 -6.97 -8.42
C ASP A 14 -7.64 -7.78 -9.03
N PRO A 15 -7.68 -8.16 -10.32
CA PRO A 15 -6.61 -8.88 -10.99
C PRO A 15 -5.25 -8.18 -10.92
N ASP A 16 -5.21 -6.84 -10.96
CA ASP A 16 -3.98 -6.07 -10.90
C ASP A 16 -3.34 -6.18 -9.50
N MET A 17 -4.16 -6.27 -8.46
CA MET A 17 -3.68 -6.52 -7.10
C MET A 17 -3.11 -7.93 -6.96
N VAL A 18 -3.69 -8.92 -7.62
CA VAL A 18 -3.14 -10.28 -7.67
C VAL A 18 -1.78 -10.29 -8.37
N ALA A 19 -1.68 -9.63 -9.53
CA ALA A 19 -0.44 -9.51 -10.29
C ALA A 19 0.67 -8.85 -9.47
N LEU A 20 0.38 -7.71 -8.82
CA LEU A 20 1.34 -7.01 -7.96
C LEU A 20 1.93 -7.91 -6.87
N PHE A 21 1.09 -8.73 -6.23
CA PHE A 21 1.56 -9.64 -5.20
C PHE A 21 2.33 -10.84 -5.77
N ASN A 22 2.00 -11.32 -6.97
CA ASN A 22 2.71 -12.41 -7.64
C ASN A 22 4.11 -11.95 -8.07
N ASP A 23 4.20 -10.77 -8.68
CA ASP A 23 5.46 -10.19 -9.14
C ASP A 23 6.43 -9.93 -7.98
N PHE A 24 5.93 -9.43 -6.85
CA PHE A 24 6.79 -9.05 -5.72
C PHE A 24 7.18 -10.23 -4.82
N LEU A 25 6.25 -11.16 -4.56
CA LEU A 25 6.47 -12.26 -3.61
C LEU A 25 6.76 -13.61 -4.29
N GLY A 26 6.60 -13.69 -5.60
CA GLY A 26 6.63 -14.95 -6.36
C GLY A 26 5.33 -15.76 -6.24
N GLU A 27 5.17 -16.72 -7.15
CA GLU A 27 4.08 -17.69 -7.18
C GLU A 27 4.31 -18.79 -6.11
N GLY A 28 4.09 -18.46 -4.83
CA GLY A 28 4.05 -19.45 -3.73
C GLY A 28 5.35 -20.26 -3.47
N PRO A 29 5.35 -21.21 -2.52
CA PRO A 29 6.55 -21.94 -2.12
C PRO A 29 6.83 -23.06 -3.13
N THR A 30 7.43 -22.72 -4.27
CA THR A 30 8.07 -23.72 -5.12
C THR A 30 9.42 -24.07 -4.50
N ILE A 31 9.44 -25.21 -3.80
CA ILE A 31 10.66 -25.87 -3.32
C ILE A 31 11.67 -25.96 -4.48
N ALA A 32 12.90 -25.52 -4.18
CA ALA A 32 14.06 -25.45 -5.06
C ALA A 32 14.08 -24.29 -6.06
N SER A 33 14.81 -23.23 -5.69
CA SER A 33 15.84 -22.61 -6.53
C SER A 33 16.66 -21.63 -5.68
N THR A 34 17.95 -21.90 -5.54
CA THR A 34 18.95 -20.95 -5.04
C THR A 34 19.23 -19.90 -6.11
N GLU A 35 18.21 -19.13 -6.47
CA GLU A 35 18.36 -17.98 -7.35
C GLU A 35 18.26 -16.74 -6.49
N SER A 36 19.26 -15.87 -6.64
CA SER A 36 19.36 -14.57 -6.01
C SER A 36 18.01 -13.86 -6.16
N HIS A 37 17.21 -13.81 -5.09
CA HIS A 37 15.97 -13.03 -5.07
C HIS A 37 16.34 -11.60 -5.45
N VAL A 38 16.03 -11.21 -6.68
CA VAL A 38 16.00 -9.80 -7.06
C VAL A 38 15.02 -9.20 -6.08
N VAL A 39 15.51 -8.37 -5.15
CA VAL A 39 14.65 -7.65 -4.23
C VAL A 39 13.76 -6.79 -5.11
N ALA A 40 12.48 -7.17 -5.22
CA ALA A 40 11.53 -6.47 -6.05
C ALA A 40 11.48 -5.00 -5.58
N GLN A 41 11.58 -4.07 -6.53
CA GLN A 41 11.51 -2.65 -6.19
C GLN A 41 10.06 -2.29 -5.82
N PRO A 42 9.86 -1.32 -4.92
CA PRO A 42 8.52 -0.82 -4.63
C PRO A 42 7.82 -0.31 -5.90
N TYR A 43 6.52 -0.56 -6.00
CA TYR A 43 5.69 0.07 -7.02
C TYR A 43 5.45 1.53 -6.64
N HIS A 44 5.38 2.41 -7.63
CA HIS A 44 5.15 3.84 -7.42
C HIS A 44 3.81 4.26 -8.00
N TYR A 45 2.97 4.87 -7.15
CA TYR A 45 1.65 5.35 -7.53
C TYR A 45 1.49 6.82 -7.19
N VAL A 46 0.62 7.48 -7.96
CA VAL A 46 0.01 8.74 -7.56
C VAL A 46 -1.33 8.42 -6.92
N VAL A 47 -1.52 8.84 -5.68
CA VAL A 47 -2.76 8.63 -4.94
C VAL A 47 -3.47 9.97 -4.81
N ARG A 48 -4.75 9.98 -5.20
CA ARG A 48 -5.65 11.11 -5.04
C ARG A 48 -6.92 10.69 -4.33
N ASP A 49 -7.52 11.60 -3.59
CA ASP A 49 -8.85 11.37 -3.02
C ASP A 49 -9.96 11.47 -4.08
N THR A 50 -11.21 11.26 -3.66
CA THR A 50 -12.38 11.34 -4.55
C THR A 50 -12.65 12.74 -5.08
N GLU A 51 -12.09 13.78 -4.45
CA GLU A 51 -12.15 15.18 -4.88
C GLU A 51 -10.96 15.58 -5.77
N GLN A 52 -10.13 14.60 -6.19
CA GLN A 52 -8.93 14.80 -7.00
C GLN A 52 -7.83 15.62 -6.30
N LYS A 53 -7.82 15.68 -4.96
CA LYS A 53 -6.69 16.24 -4.23
C LYS A 53 -5.55 15.23 -4.22
N GLY A 54 -4.36 15.69 -4.61
CA GLY A 54 -3.14 14.90 -4.55
C GLY A 54 -2.50 14.99 -3.17
N LEU A 55 -1.69 13.98 -2.84
CA LEU A 55 -0.92 13.95 -1.62
C LEU A 55 0.39 14.70 -1.81
N CYS A 56 0.75 15.57 -0.87
CA CYS A 56 2.07 16.20 -0.82
C CYS A 56 2.63 16.18 0.61
N LEU A 57 3.95 16.28 0.71
CA LEU A 57 4.62 16.38 2.00
C LEU A 57 4.65 17.84 2.47
N HIS A 58 4.08 18.11 3.63
CA HIS A 58 4.07 19.42 4.27
C HIS A 58 4.40 19.28 5.76
N ASP A 59 5.47 19.93 6.21
CA ASP A 59 5.94 19.90 7.61
C ASP A 59 6.07 18.49 8.21
N GLY A 60 6.51 17.52 7.39
CA GLY A 60 6.67 16.12 7.83
C GLY A 60 5.37 15.34 7.90
N HIS A 61 4.26 15.89 7.41
CA HIS A 61 2.97 15.22 7.29
C HIS A 61 2.58 15.06 5.82
N LEU A 62 1.93 13.95 5.50
CA LEU A 62 1.32 13.74 4.19
C LEU A 62 -0.07 14.38 4.20
N VAL A 63 -0.29 15.36 3.33
CA VAL A 63 -1.51 16.19 3.29
C VAL A 63 -2.17 16.10 1.92
N ALA A 64 -3.49 15.96 1.89
CA ALA A 64 -4.28 16.04 0.65
C ALA A 64 -4.60 17.49 0.31
N THR A 65 -4.19 17.96 -0.87
CA THR A 65 -4.45 19.33 -1.34
C THR A 65 -4.65 19.40 -2.85
N SER A 66 -5.13 20.53 -3.36
CA SER A 66 -5.26 20.75 -4.80
C SER A 66 -3.88 21.02 -5.42
N LEU A 67 -3.41 20.09 -6.25
CA LEU A 67 -2.12 20.15 -6.93
C LEU A 67 -2.36 20.31 -8.44
N GLN A 68 -2.27 21.56 -8.92
CA GLN A 68 -2.53 21.94 -10.32
C GLN A 68 -1.59 23.06 -10.78
N GLY A 69 -1.16 23.00 -12.04
CA GLY A 69 -0.26 24.00 -12.59
C GLY A 69 1.10 23.99 -11.87
N ALA A 70 1.51 25.15 -11.32
CA ALA A 70 2.85 25.32 -10.77
C ALA A 70 3.15 24.44 -9.54
N ASN A 71 2.15 24.06 -8.74
CA ASN A 71 2.35 23.21 -7.56
C ASN A 71 2.16 21.71 -7.85
N ALA A 72 1.84 21.31 -9.09
CA ALA A 72 1.66 19.89 -9.44
C ALA A 72 2.92 19.04 -9.20
N ALA A 73 4.11 19.64 -9.32
CA ALA A 73 5.37 18.96 -9.07
C ALA A 73 5.62 18.63 -7.58
N GLN A 74 4.76 19.08 -6.67
CA GLN A 74 4.83 18.78 -5.24
C GLN A 74 4.08 17.49 -4.87
N GLU A 75 3.39 16.86 -5.83
CA GLU A 75 2.69 15.59 -5.61
C GLU A 75 3.69 14.49 -5.25
N GLU A 76 3.52 13.91 -4.06
CA GLU A 76 4.43 12.91 -3.50
C GLU A 76 4.11 11.53 -4.09
N PRO A 77 5.08 10.87 -4.75
CA PRO A 77 4.91 9.50 -5.20
C PRO A 77 4.81 8.56 -4.01
N ILE A 78 3.81 7.68 -4.05
CA ILE A 78 3.57 6.68 -3.01
C ILE A 78 4.23 5.36 -3.41
N SER A 79 5.18 4.92 -2.61
CA SER A 79 5.82 3.61 -2.72
C SER A 79 4.96 2.53 -2.07
N VAL A 80 4.75 1.41 -2.76
CA VAL A 80 3.88 0.33 -2.32
C VAL A 80 4.61 -1.00 -2.44
N VAL A 81 4.52 -1.82 -1.39
CA VAL A 81 4.93 -3.23 -1.40
C VAL A 81 3.86 -4.09 -0.73
N PRO A 82 3.67 -5.35 -1.13
CA PRO A 82 2.89 -6.33 -0.38
C PRO A 82 3.39 -6.53 1.04
N ASN A 83 2.47 -6.75 1.98
CA ASN A 83 2.77 -7.28 3.30
C ASN A 83 2.55 -8.80 3.30
N PRO A 84 3.61 -9.63 3.22
CA PRO A 84 3.46 -11.09 3.16
C PRO A 84 3.00 -11.72 4.50
N HIS A 85 2.99 -10.96 5.59
CA HIS A 85 2.65 -11.46 6.93
C HIS A 85 1.17 -11.39 7.25
N LEU A 86 0.35 -10.81 6.36
CA LEU A 86 -1.09 -10.69 6.51
C LEU A 86 -1.82 -11.49 5.43
N GLU A 87 -3.12 -11.73 5.63
CA GLU A 87 -3.93 -12.54 4.72
C GLU A 87 -3.97 -11.94 3.30
N ARG A 88 -3.31 -12.62 2.35
CA ARG A 88 -3.13 -12.16 0.95
C ARG A 88 -4.42 -11.77 0.25
N ARG A 89 -5.54 -12.46 0.51
CA ARG A 89 -6.85 -12.17 -0.12
C ARG A 89 -7.38 -10.78 0.21
N ARG A 90 -6.90 -10.18 1.30
CA ARG A 90 -7.24 -8.81 1.72
C ARG A 90 -6.31 -7.75 1.10
N CYS A 91 -5.42 -8.16 0.21
CA CYS A 91 -4.42 -7.32 -0.46
C CYS A 91 -3.69 -6.38 0.52
N PRO A 92 -3.08 -6.91 1.60
CA PRO A 92 -2.42 -6.08 2.60
C PRO A 92 -1.15 -5.41 2.05
N LEU A 93 -1.10 -4.09 2.06
CA LEU A 93 0.02 -3.30 1.55
C LEU A 93 0.77 -2.58 2.66
N ILE A 94 2.07 -2.38 2.47
CA ILE A 94 2.86 -1.38 3.16
C ILE A 94 3.04 -0.21 2.20
N VAL A 95 2.82 0.99 2.72
CA VAL A 95 2.80 2.24 1.96
C VAL A 95 3.87 3.17 2.51
N GLY A 96 4.66 3.77 1.63
CA GLY A 96 5.71 4.72 1.99
C GLY A 96 5.85 5.85 0.99
N ILE A 97 6.77 6.77 1.30
CA ILE A 97 7.09 7.95 0.49
C ILE A 97 8.59 8.01 0.24
N ARG A 98 9.06 8.95 -0.59
CA ARG A 98 10.51 9.16 -0.85
C ARG A 98 11.24 7.86 -1.19
N GLY A 99 10.65 7.07 -2.09
CA GLY A 99 11.20 5.79 -2.53
C GLY A 99 11.12 4.67 -1.48
N GLY A 100 10.32 4.82 -0.42
CA GLY A 100 10.21 3.85 0.67
C GLY A 100 11.19 4.10 1.82
N SER A 101 11.90 5.23 1.84
CA SER A 101 12.77 5.62 2.96
C SER A 101 12.00 6.02 4.21
N GLN A 102 10.70 6.33 4.07
CA GLN A 102 9.77 6.56 5.17
C GLN A 102 8.45 5.84 4.88
N ALA A 103 7.82 5.26 5.90
CA ALA A 103 6.59 4.49 5.77
C ALA A 103 5.43 5.11 6.55
N LEU A 104 4.20 4.92 6.07
CA LEU A 104 2.99 5.24 6.82
C LEU A 104 2.74 4.18 7.89
N SER A 105 2.54 4.63 9.13
CA SER A 105 2.36 3.78 10.30
C SER A 105 1.23 4.32 11.17
N CYS A 106 0.45 3.41 11.78
CA CYS A 106 -0.56 3.77 12.78
C CYS A 106 0.03 3.85 14.21
N GLY A 107 1.33 3.60 14.36
CA GLY A 107 2.01 3.49 15.65
C GLY A 107 1.55 2.29 16.49
N THR A 108 2.09 2.22 17.72
CA THR A 108 1.80 1.16 18.71
C THR A 108 1.11 1.72 19.97
N GLY A 109 0.67 2.98 19.91
CA GLY A 109 -0.05 3.63 21.00
C GLY A 109 -1.47 3.07 21.18
N PRO A 110 -2.14 3.41 22.29
CA PRO A 110 -3.51 2.97 22.55
C PRO A 110 -4.52 3.54 21.54
N GLU A 111 -4.23 4.71 20.97
CA GLU A 111 -5.02 5.33 19.90
C GLU A 111 -4.26 5.21 18.57
N PRO A 112 -4.92 4.74 17.50
CA PRO A 112 -4.29 4.67 16.19
C PRO A 112 -4.08 6.09 15.65
N GLN A 113 -2.83 6.43 15.37
CA GLN A 113 -2.47 7.73 14.79
C GLN A 113 -1.62 7.51 13.56
N LEU A 114 -2.06 8.05 12.42
CA LEU A 114 -1.30 7.98 11.18
C LEU A 114 -0.10 8.92 11.25
N LYS A 115 1.09 8.39 11.02
CA LYS A 115 2.36 9.10 11.02
C LYS A 115 3.32 8.53 9.98
N LEU A 116 4.38 9.29 9.69
CA LEU A 116 5.53 8.83 8.93
C LEU A 116 6.63 8.36 9.88
N GLU A 117 7.21 7.20 9.61
CA GLU A 117 8.33 6.59 10.36
C GLU A 117 9.52 6.27 9.46
#